data_AF-A0A949SRA4-F1
#
_entry.id   AF-A0A949SRA4-F1
#
_cell.length_a   1.000
_cell.length_b   1.000
_cell.length_c   1.000
_cell.angle_alpha   90.00
_cell.angle_beta   90.00
_cell.angle_gamma   90.00
#
_symmetry.space_group_name_H-M   'P 1'
#
loop_
_entity.id
_entity.type
_entity.pdbx_description
1 polymer ?
#
loop_
_entity_poly.entity_id
_entity_poly.type
_entity_poly.pdbx_seq_one_letter_code
_entity_poly.pdbx_strand_id
1 'polypeptide(L)'
;MPWNFDTKQFDPPLTLADISALSSATDQVFHLEDFVFFKSNQLKLPLSRAEMMFRDTAGLHGEILSDGWHSPFYQIYSWDQFSDIIEVLNHCGHQEAAKLLADARHIFYRGRSDLKTEEDRLEAGIDGWHLTPQEKERFYDIGEEFEKLAETSYYPDLVKWFHAHQEDFSDFPR
;
A
#
# COMPACT_ATOMS: atom_id res chain seq x y z
N MET A 1 0.40 -14.09 -22.43
CA MET A 1 -0.32 -13.37 -23.50
C MET A 1 -0.44 -11.91 -23.05
N PRO A 2 -0.17 -10.91 -23.89
CA PRO A 2 -0.46 -9.53 -23.51
C PRO A 2 -1.98 -9.38 -23.44
N TRP A 3 -2.49 -9.01 -22.26
CA TRP A 3 -3.88 -8.65 -22.09
C TRP A 3 -4.12 -7.36 -22.88
N ASN A 4 -4.80 -7.47 -24.01
CA ASN A 4 -5.19 -6.32 -24.81
C ASN A 4 -6.51 -5.77 -24.22
N PHE A 5 -6.40 -5.00 -23.14
CA PHE A 5 -7.54 -4.30 -22.56
C PHE A 5 -7.94 -3.16 -23.49
N ASP A 6 -9.13 -3.28 -24.12
CA ASP A 6 -9.73 -2.17 -24.86
C ASP A 6 -10.22 -1.13 -23.84
N THR A 7 -9.44 -0.08 -23.65
CA THR A 7 -9.72 0.99 -22.68
C THR A 7 -11.01 1.76 -22.97
N LYS A 8 -11.67 1.50 -24.11
CA LYS A 8 -12.96 2.10 -24.49
C LYS A 8 -14.17 1.53 -23.76
N GLN A 9 -14.01 0.47 -22.96
CA GLN A 9 -15.11 -0.16 -22.22
C GLN A 9 -15.32 0.39 -20.81
N PHE A 10 -14.44 1.26 -20.32
CA PHE A 10 -14.54 1.86 -19.00
C PHE A 10 -14.72 3.37 -19.12
N ASP A 11 -15.60 3.93 -18.30
CA ASP A 11 -15.68 5.38 -18.16
C ASP A 11 -14.31 5.91 -17.72
N PRO A 12 -13.87 7.07 -18.26
CA PRO A 12 -12.61 7.65 -17.81
C PRO A 12 -12.70 7.94 -16.30
N PRO A 13 -11.60 7.72 -15.54
CA PRO A 13 -11.58 8.06 -14.12
C PRO A 13 -11.93 9.54 -13.92
N LEU A 14 -12.54 9.84 -12.76
CA LEU A 14 -12.84 11.20 -12.35
C LEU A 14 -11.57 12.05 -12.30
N THR A 15 -11.70 13.36 -12.55
CA THR A 15 -10.59 14.30 -12.34
C THR A 15 -10.31 14.47 -10.85
N LEU A 16 -9.10 14.90 -10.49
CA LEU A 16 -8.76 15.17 -9.08
C LEU A 16 -9.71 16.20 -8.44
N ALA A 17 -10.19 17.16 -9.22
CA ALA A 17 -11.17 18.16 -8.78
C ALA A 17 -12.55 17.52 -8.48
N ASP A 18 -13.02 16.62 -9.35
CA ASP A 18 -14.29 15.92 -9.16
C ASP A 18 -14.21 14.97 -7.95
N ILE A 19 -13.09 14.27 -7.80
CA ILE A 19 -12.82 13.40 -6.64
C ILE A 19 -12.86 14.22 -5.35
N SER A 20 -12.14 15.35 -5.30
CA SER A 20 -12.11 16.23 -4.12
C SER A 20 -13.49 16.79 -3.75
N ALA A 21 -14.41 16.87 -4.70
CA ALA A 21 -15.77 17.37 -4.49
C ALA A 21 -16.74 16.32 -3.92
N LEU A 22 -16.35 15.04 -3.86
CA LEU A 22 -17.16 13.98 -3.28
C LEU A 22 -17.32 14.17 -1.77
N SER A 23 -18.53 13.93 -1.25
CA SER A 23 -18.85 14.11 0.18
C SER A 23 -18.43 12.95 1.08
N SER A 24 -18.16 11.77 0.51
CA SER A 24 -17.78 10.56 1.22
C SER A 24 -16.27 10.35 1.12
N ALA A 25 -15.58 10.28 2.26
CA ALA A 25 -14.15 9.97 2.30
C ALA A 25 -13.84 8.59 1.70
N THR A 26 -14.73 7.61 1.90
CA THR A 26 -14.63 6.29 1.27
C THR A 26 -14.69 6.38 -0.24
N ASP A 27 -15.63 7.17 -0.78
CA ASP A 27 -15.79 7.33 -2.24
C ASP A 27 -14.59 8.07 -2.82
N GLN A 28 -14.05 9.06 -2.09
CA GLN A 28 -12.82 9.74 -2.47
C GLN A 28 -11.67 8.74 -2.59
N VAL A 29 -11.42 7.91 -1.58
CA VAL A 29 -10.32 6.93 -1.59
C VAL A 29 -10.52 5.92 -2.71
N PHE A 30 -11.73 5.39 -2.90
CA PHE A 30 -12.06 4.48 -4.00
C PHE A 30 -11.73 5.09 -5.37
N HIS A 31 -12.19 6.32 -5.64
CA HIS A 31 -11.91 6.96 -6.92
C HIS A 31 -10.45 7.43 -7.07
N LEU A 32 -9.75 7.71 -5.98
CA LEU A 32 -8.30 7.94 -6.01
C LEU A 32 -7.54 6.67 -6.38
N GLU A 33 -7.94 5.50 -5.87
CA GLU A 33 -7.36 4.21 -6.26
C GLU A 33 -7.56 3.95 -7.75
N ASP A 34 -8.78 4.14 -8.25
CA ASP A 34 -9.09 4.05 -9.69
C ASP A 34 -8.24 5.03 -10.51
N PHE A 35 -8.09 6.26 -10.02
CA PHE A 35 -7.27 7.30 -10.67
C PHE A 35 -5.80 6.87 -10.79
N VAL A 36 -5.15 6.47 -9.69
CA VAL A 36 -3.74 6.07 -9.71
C VAL A 36 -3.52 4.75 -10.46
N PHE A 37 -4.49 3.83 -10.38
CA PHE A 37 -4.48 2.60 -11.17
C PHE A 37 -4.54 2.90 -12.66
N PHE A 38 -5.50 3.73 -13.09
CA PHE A 38 -5.67 4.08 -14.50
C PHE A 38 -4.45 4.82 -15.03
N LYS A 39 -3.94 5.79 -14.27
CA LYS A 39 -2.73 6.56 -14.61
C LYS A 39 -1.53 5.65 -14.87
N SER A 40 -1.24 4.75 -13.92
CA SER A 40 -0.05 3.89 -13.99
C SER A 40 -0.20 2.68 -14.90
N ASN A 41 -1.36 2.02 -14.90
CA ASN A 41 -1.56 0.75 -15.61
C ASN A 41 -2.15 0.92 -17.01
N GLN A 42 -3.10 1.83 -17.21
CA GLN A 42 -3.77 2.02 -18.49
C GLN A 42 -3.03 3.04 -19.37
N LEU A 43 -2.67 4.19 -18.80
CA LEU A 43 -1.96 5.25 -19.54
C LEU A 43 -0.45 5.13 -19.48
N LYS A 44 0.11 4.27 -18.62
CA LYS A 44 1.55 4.08 -18.42
C LYS A 44 2.28 5.39 -18.06
N LEU A 45 1.61 6.28 -17.35
CA LEU A 45 2.18 7.53 -16.87
C LEU A 45 2.88 7.32 -15.53
N PRO A 46 3.98 8.05 -15.26
CA PRO A 46 4.65 7.97 -13.96
C PRO A 46 3.73 8.51 -12.86
N LEU A 47 3.79 7.88 -11.70
CA LEU A 47 3.18 8.38 -10.48
C LEU A 47 4.17 9.29 -9.73
N SER A 48 3.66 10.34 -9.10
CA SER A 48 4.44 11.08 -8.11
C SER A 48 4.71 10.21 -6.87
N ARG A 49 5.63 10.65 -6.01
CA ARG A 49 5.90 9.92 -4.77
C ARG A 49 4.64 9.84 -3.90
N ALA A 50 3.91 10.93 -3.72
CA ALA A 50 2.68 10.94 -2.92
C ALA A 50 1.62 9.98 -3.48
N GLU A 51 1.47 9.91 -4.81
CA GLU A 51 0.57 8.97 -5.50
C GLU A 51 0.99 7.51 -5.29
N MET A 52 2.29 7.20 -5.37
CA MET A 52 2.81 5.86 -5.10
C MET A 52 2.58 5.44 -3.64
N MET A 53 2.86 6.32 -2.69
CA MET A 53 2.68 6.05 -1.26
C MET A 53 1.20 5.82 -0.92
N PHE A 54 0.30 6.62 -1.50
CA PHE A 54 -1.13 6.42 -1.38
C PHE A 54 -1.56 5.05 -1.93
N ARG A 55 -1.17 4.74 -3.18
CA ARG A 55 -1.50 3.47 -3.85
C ARG A 55 -1.03 2.27 -3.04
N ASP A 56 0.22 2.27 -2.60
CA ASP A 56 0.81 1.13 -1.89
C ASP A 56 0.15 0.96 -0.50
N THR A 57 -0.25 2.05 0.16
CA THR A 57 -0.96 2.00 1.45
C THR A 57 -2.40 1.49 1.29
N ALA A 58 -3.12 1.95 0.27
CA ALA A 58 -4.48 1.49 -0.02
C ALA A 58 -4.47 0.01 -0.45
N GLY A 59 -3.51 -0.38 -1.29
CA GLY A 59 -3.31 -1.73 -1.77
C GLY A 59 -2.94 -2.73 -0.66
N LEU A 60 -2.16 -2.33 0.35
CA LEU A 60 -1.74 -3.22 1.46
C LEU A 60 -2.91 -3.97 2.08
N HIS A 61 -4.05 -3.28 2.31
CA HIS A 61 -5.23 -3.90 2.89
C HIS A 61 -5.81 -4.99 1.97
N GLY A 62 -5.90 -4.71 0.66
CA GLY A 62 -6.36 -5.67 -0.34
C GLY A 62 -5.50 -6.92 -0.37
N GLU A 63 -4.17 -6.76 -0.37
CA GLU A 63 -3.21 -7.86 -0.38
C GLU A 63 -3.30 -8.75 0.86
N ILE A 64 -3.48 -8.15 2.05
CA ILE A 64 -3.67 -8.91 3.30
C ILE A 64 -4.97 -9.72 3.24
N LEU A 65 -6.06 -9.15 2.73
CA LEU A 65 -7.35 -9.84 2.65
C LEU A 65 -7.38 -10.94 1.57
N SER A 66 -6.66 -10.78 0.45
CA SER A 66 -6.63 -11.75 -0.63
C SER A 66 -5.72 -12.93 -0.33
N ASP A 67 -4.47 -12.65 0.01
CA ASP A 67 -3.38 -13.63 0.05
C ASP A 67 -2.85 -13.86 1.48
N GLY A 68 -3.37 -13.10 2.45
CA GLY A 68 -3.02 -13.20 3.86
C GLY A 68 -1.88 -12.28 4.28
N TRP A 69 -1.79 -12.04 5.59
CA TRP A 69 -0.80 -11.17 6.27
C TRP A 69 0.64 -11.23 5.74
N HIS A 70 1.07 -12.41 5.34
CA HIS A 70 2.45 -12.69 4.96
C HIS A 70 2.79 -12.28 3.51
N SER A 71 1.79 -12.21 2.61
CA SER A 71 1.98 -11.93 1.18
C SER A 71 2.67 -10.58 0.93
N PRO A 72 2.24 -9.46 1.57
CA PRO A 72 2.87 -8.15 1.40
C PRO A 72 4.39 -8.16 1.61
N PHE A 73 4.89 -9.00 2.51
CA PHE A 73 6.30 -9.05 2.88
C PHE A 73 7.14 -9.92 1.95
N TYR A 74 6.58 -11.03 1.45
CA TYR A 74 7.34 -11.92 0.57
C TYR A 74 7.45 -11.39 -0.86
N GLN A 75 6.33 -10.92 -1.40
CA GLN A 75 6.18 -10.80 -2.86
C GLN A 75 5.91 -9.37 -3.33
N ILE A 76 5.38 -8.50 -2.45
CA ILE A 76 4.79 -7.23 -2.91
C ILE A 76 5.68 -6.03 -2.57
N TYR A 77 6.02 -5.83 -1.30
CA TYR A 77 6.68 -4.60 -0.84
C TYR A 77 8.11 -4.83 -0.34
N SER A 78 8.99 -3.90 -0.72
CA SER A 78 10.34 -3.78 -0.18
C SER A 78 10.37 -3.10 1.21
N TRP A 79 11.53 -3.11 1.86
CA TRP A 79 11.75 -2.40 3.13
C TRP A 79 11.39 -0.90 3.04
N ASP A 80 11.84 -0.24 1.97
CA ASP A 80 11.62 1.18 1.74
C ASP A 80 10.13 1.48 1.54
N GLN A 81 9.42 0.64 0.77
CA GLN A 81 7.97 0.78 0.58
C GLN A 81 7.17 0.60 1.88
N PHE A 82 7.56 -0.33 2.75
CA PHE A 82 6.94 -0.38 4.07
C PHE A 82 7.22 0.88 4.90
N SER A 83 8.38 1.52 4.76
CA SER A 83 8.65 2.80 5.44
C SER A 83 7.68 3.88 4.99
N ASP A 84 7.47 3.95 3.67
CA ASP A 84 6.53 4.87 3.07
C ASP A 84 5.08 4.60 3.55
N ILE A 85 4.64 3.34 3.60
CA ILE A 85 3.30 2.97 4.11
C ILE A 85 3.14 3.36 5.59
N ILE A 86 4.17 3.09 6.42
CA ILE A 86 4.18 3.47 7.84
C ILE A 86 4.05 5.00 8.00
N GLU A 87 4.67 5.78 7.12
CA GLU A 87 4.55 7.24 7.11
C GLU A 87 3.10 7.68 6.83
N VAL A 88 2.45 7.12 5.80
CA VAL A 88 1.05 7.43 5.47
C VAL A 88 0.12 7.07 6.63
N LEU A 89 0.28 5.87 7.23
CA LEU A 89 -0.54 5.44 8.37
C LEU A 89 -0.39 6.38 9.57
N ASN A 90 0.84 6.79 9.91
CA ASN A 90 1.07 7.75 10.98
C ASN A 90 0.43 9.11 10.68
N HIS A 91 0.56 9.60 9.45
CA HIS A 91 -0.04 10.85 9.02
C HIS A 91 -1.57 10.83 9.17
N CYS A 92 -2.20 9.71 8.81
CA CYS A 92 -3.66 9.57 8.86
C CYS A 92 -4.20 9.33 10.29
N GLY A 93 -3.31 9.12 11.27
CA GLY A 93 -3.67 8.94 12.68
C GLY A 93 -3.79 7.48 13.12
N HIS A 94 -3.14 6.55 12.42
CA HIS A 94 -3.17 5.11 12.71
C HIS A 94 -1.84 4.63 13.30
N GLN A 95 -1.41 5.25 14.41
CA GLN A 95 -0.09 4.99 14.99
C GLN A 95 0.10 3.54 15.44
N GLU A 96 -0.94 2.87 15.96
CA GLU A 96 -0.81 1.48 16.38
C GLU A 96 -0.65 0.54 15.17
N ALA A 97 -1.42 0.75 14.09
CA ALA A 97 -1.24 -0.01 12.85
C ALA A 97 0.16 0.22 12.25
N ALA A 98 0.62 1.47 12.25
CA ALA A 98 1.95 1.83 11.78
C ALA A 98 3.06 1.15 12.61
N LYS A 99 2.89 1.09 13.93
CA LYS A 99 3.81 0.41 14.84
C LYS A 99 3.84 -1.10 14.63
N LEU A 100 2.67 -1.75 14.52
CA LEU A 100 2.58 -3.18 14.23
C LEU A 100 3.27 -3.51 12.90
N LEU A 101 3.03 -2.71 11.86
CA LEU A 101 3.68 -2.89 10.56
C LEU A 101 5.20 -2.70 10.63
N ALA A 102 5.67 -1.72 11.43
CA ALA A 102 7.09 -1.52 11.68
C ALA A 102 7.73 -2.73 12.38
N ASP A 103 7.09 -3.27 13.43
CA ASP A 103 7.56 -4.44 14.18
C ASP A 103 7.61 -5.68 13.28
N ALA A 104 6.55 -5.93 12.51
CA ALA A 104 6.49 -7.05 11.58
C ALA A 104 7.57 -6.97 10.50
N ARG A 105 7.78 -5.78 9.94
CA ARG A 105 8.86 -5.52 8.99
C ARG A 105 10.22 -5.79 9.63
N HIS A 106 10.45 -5.32 10.86
CA HIS A 106 11.71 -5.57 11.57
C HIS A 106 11.97 -7.07 11.78
N ILE A 107 10.95 -7.84 12.16
CA ILE A 107 11.05 -9.30 12.33
C ILE A 107 11.38 -9.96 11.00
N PHE A 108 10.58 -9.66 9.98
CA PHE A 108 10.69 -10.31 8.67
C PHE A 108 12.05 -10.08 8.02
N TYR A 109 12.47 -8.82 7.95
CA TYR A 109 13.73 -8.42 7.33
C TYR A 109 14.92 -8.52 8.30
N ARG A 110 14.70 -8.94 9.56
CA ARG A 110 15.73 -8.99 10.62
C ARG A 110 16.50 -7.68 10.79
N GLY A 111 15.79 -6.57 10.64
CA GLY A 111 16.37 -5.22 10.68
C GLY A 111 17.27 -4.84 9.50
N ARG A 112 17.34 -5.65 8.44
CA ARG A 112 18.08 -5.33 7.23
C ARG A 112 17.27 -4.40 6.33
N SER A 113 17.75 -3.18 6.19
CA SER A 113 17.16 -2.16 5.31
C SER A 113 17.78 -2.13 3.91
N ASP A 114 18.83 -2.91 3.68
CA ASP A 114 19.56 -2.97 2.40
C ASP A 114 18.91 -3.90 1.38
N LEU A 115 17.87 -4.64 1.78
CA LEU A 115 17.19 -5.64 0.96
C LEU A 115 16.07 -4.99 0.13
N LYS A 116 16.37 -4.69 -1.13
CA LYS A 116 15.48 -3.93 -2.02
C LYS A 116 14.73 -4.83 -2.99
N THR A 117 15.35 -5.93 -3.39
CA THR A 117 14.79 -6.88 -4.36
C THR A 117 14.45 -8.21 -3.72
N GLU A 118 13.62 -9.01 -4.40
CA GLU A 118 13.38 -10.41 -4.01
C GLU A 118 14.69 -11.21 -4.01
N GLU A 119 15.57 -10.96 -4.97
CA GLU A 119 16.88 -11.61 -5.07
C GLU A 119 17.75 -11.28 -3.85
N ASP A 120 17.83 -10.01 -3.42
CA ASP A 120 18.55 -9.62 -2.20
C ASP A 120 18.01 -10.38 -0.97
N ARG A 121 16.68 -10.51 -0.87
CA ARG A 121 16.03 -11.25 0.22
C ARG A 121 16.39 -12.73 0.20
N LEU A 122 16.33 -13.37 -0.96
CA LEU A 122 16.67 -14.78 -1.12
C LEU A 122 18.16 -15.04 -0.84
N GLU A 123 19.06 -14.22 -1.36
CA GLU A 123 20.52 -14.31 -1.08
C GLU A 123 20.84 -14.08 0.40
N ALA A 124 20.08 -13.22 1.07
CA ALA A 124 20.18 -12.97 2.49
C ALA A 124 19.62 -14.11 3.37
N GLY A 125 19.04 -15.16 2.77
CA GLY A 125 18.33 -16.21 3.50
C GLY A 125 17.08 -15.67 4.20
N ILE A 126 16.48 -14.59 3.67
CA ILE A 126 15.17 -14.09 4.06
C ILE A 126 14.16 -14.66 3.05
N ASP A 127 13.92 -15.95 3.19
CA ASP A 127 12.65 -16.53 2.80
C ASP A 127 11.80 -16.71 4.07
N GLY A 128 10.50 -16.88 3.93
CA GLY A 128 9.60 -17.00 5.08
C GLY A 128 9.80 -18.17 6.02
N TRP A 129 10.72 -19.05 5.66
CA TRP A 129 10.98 -20.31 6.29
C TRP A 129 12.20 -20.24 7.21
N HIS A 130 12.97 -19.16 7.17
CA HIS A 130 14.17 -19.00 7.99
C HIS A 130 13.96 -18.26 9.32
N LEU A 131 12.76 -17.74 9.60
CA LEU A 131 12.41 -17.22 10.92
C LEU A 131 12.51 -18.32 11.98
N THR A 132 13.01 -17.98 13.16
CA THR A 132 12.92 -18.87 14.32
C THR A 132 11.44 -19.11 14.67
N PRO A 133 11.10 -20.22 15.35
CA PRO A 133 9.71 -20.48 15.75
C PRO A 133 9.06 -19.32 16.51
N GLN A 134 9.83 -18.66 17.38
CA GLN A 134 9.37 -17.51 18.19
C GLN A 134 9.16 -16.25 17.33
N GLU A 135 10.07 -15.96 16.40
CA GLU A 135 9.90 -14.85 15.45
C GLU A 135 8.67 -15.07 14.56
N LYS A 136 8.47 -16.31 14.10
CA LYS A 136 7.32 -16.68 13.27
C LYS A 136 6.02 -16.52 14.05
N GLU A 137 5.95 -17.05 15.27
CA GLU A 137 4.79 -16.88 16.17
C GLU A 137 4.47 -15.40 16.35
N ARG A 138 5.45 -14.59 16.76
CA ARG A 138 5.23 -13.15 16.96
C ARG A 138 4.82 -12.43 15.67
N PHE A 139 5.38 -12.81 14.52
CA PHE A 139 5.02 -12.22 13.23
C PHE A 139 3.55 -12.44 12.88
N TYR A 140 3.03 -13.65 13.11
CA TYR A 140 1.61 -13.95 12.88
C TYR A 140 0.70 -13.33 13.95
N ASP A 141 1.12 -13.29 15.22
CA ASP A 141 0.38 -12.57 16.28
C ASP A 141 0.17 -11.10 15.91
N ILE A 142 1.22 -10.44 15.40
CA ILE A 142 1.13 -9.06 14.91
C ILE A 142 0.14 -8.95 13.75
N GLY A 143 0.12 -9.93 12.84
CA GLY A 143 -0.83 -9.97 11.74
C GLY A 143 -2.28 -10.02 12.23
N GLU A 144 -2.58 -10.87 13.21
CA GLU A 144 -3.91 -10.93 13.81
C GLU A 144 -4.28 -9.63 14.54
N GLU A 145 -3.33 -8.98 15.21
CA GLU A 145 -3.54 -7.67 15.83
C GLU A 145 -3.81 -6.59 14.76
N PHE A 146 -3.06 -6.61 13.66
CA PHE A 146 -3.19 -5.66 12.56
C PHE A 146 -4.52 -5.81 11.82
N GLU A 147 -4.92 -7.04 11.51
CA GLU A 147 -6.19 -7.34 10.84
C GLU A 147 -7.38 -6.84 11.67
N LYS A 148 -7.36 -7.01 13.00
CA LYS A 148 -8.39 -6.46 13.91
C LYS A 148 -8.47 -4.93 13.85
N LEU A 149 -7.34 -4.24 13.68
CA LEU A 149 -7.32 -2.79 13.50
C LEU A 149 -7.80 -2.39 12.10
N ALA A 150 -7.43 -3.16 11.08
CA ALA A 150 -7.85 -2.94 9.70
C ALA A 150 -9.36 -3.14 9.50
N GLU A 151 -9.97 -4.09 10.22
CA GLU A 151 -11.43 -4.28 10.30
C GLU A 151 -12.15 -3.04 10.85
N THR A 152 -11.46 -2.21 11.65
CA THR A 152 -11.98 -0.92 12.14
C THR A 152 -11.72 0.27 11.19
N SER A 153 -11.16 -0.03 10.01
CA SER A 153 -10.97 0.78 8.80
C SER A 153 -10.24 2.12 8.96
N TYR A 154 -8.93 2.10 8.72
CA TYR A 154 -8.14 3.28 8.37
C TYR A 154 -8.36 3.75 6.92
N TYR A 155 -9.09 2.97 6.11
CA TYR A 155 -9.17 3.18 4.68
C TYR A 155 -9.79 4.55 4.31
N PRO A 156 -10.93 5.00 4.88
CA PRO A 156 -11.46 6.34 4.60
C PRO A 156 -10.52 7.47 5.05
N ASP A 157 -9.71 7.23 6.09
CA ASP A 157 -8.79 8.22 6.63
C ASP A 157 -7.58 8.48 5.72
N LEU A 158 -7.33 7.62 4.72
CA LEU A 158 -6.31 7.86 3.69
C LEU A 158 -6.59 9.12 2.85
N VAL A 159 -7.83 9.61 2.84
CA VAL A 159 -8.17 10.89 2.22
C VAL A 159 -7.38 12.06 2.82
N LYS A 160 -6.97 11.96 4.10
CA LYS A 160 -6.14 12.97 4.78
C LYS A 160 -4.80 13.13 4.06
N TRP A 161 -4.18 12.03 3.62
CA TRP A 161 -2.93 12.05 2.87
C TRP A 161 -3.10 12.78 1.54
N PHE A 162 -4.16 12.47 0.80
CA PHE A 162 -4.48 13.13 -0.47
C PHE A 162 -4.65 14.64 -0.29
N HIS A 163 -5.45 15.08 0.70
CA HIS A 163 -5.64 16.51 0.93
C HIS A 163 -4.36 17.23 1.37
N ALA A 164 -3.49 16.57 2.15
CA ALA A 164 -2.22 17.16 2.57
C ALA A 164 -1.20 17.29 1.42
N HIS A 165 -1.32 16.45 0.39
CA HIS A 165 -0.37 16.37 -0.73
C HIS A 165 -1.05 16.64 -2.08
N GLN A 166 -2.15 17.39 -2.09
CA GLN A 166 -2.96 17.57 -3.30
C GLN A 166 -2.14 18.16 -4.47
N GLU A 167 -1.17 19.03 -4.17
CA GLU A 167 -0.28 19.63 -5.18
C GLU A 167 0.69 18.61 -5.82
N ASP A 168 0.95 17.49 -5.14
CA ASP A 168 1.78 16.39 -5.65
C ASP A 168 0.98 15.40 -6.51
N PHE A 169 -0.35 15.48 -6.51
CA PHE A 169 -1.22 14.71 -7.39
C PHE A 169 -1.41 15.48 -8.70
N SER A 170 -1.24 14.80 -9.82
CA SER A 170 -1.33 15.44 -11.14
C SER A 170 -2.35 14.75 -12.03
N ASP A 171 -3.32 15.55 -12.49
CA ASP A 171 -4.32 15.13 -13.48
C ASP A 171 -3.66 14.61 -14.77
N PHE A 172 -4.45 13.85 -15.54
CA PHE A 172 -4.03 13.33 -16.82
C PHE A 172 -3.65 14.47 -17.80
N PRO A 173 -2.59 14.30 -18.61
CA PRO A 173 -2.32 15.23 -19.70
C PRO A 173 -3.52 15.27 -20.66
N ARG A 174 -4.03 16.47 -20.92
CA ARG A 174 -5.17 16.72 -21.81
C ARG A 174 -4.77 16.67 -23.28
#